data_AF-A0A522EST4-F1
#
_entry.id   AF-A0A522EST4-F1
#
_cell.length_a   1.000
_cell.length_b   1.000
_cell.length_c   1.000
_cell.angle_alpha   90.00
_cell.angle_beta   90.00
_cell.angle_gamma   90.00
#
_symmetry.space_group_name_H-M   'P 1'
#
loop_
_entity.id
_entity.type
_entity.pdbx_description
1 polymer ?
#
loop_
_entity_poly.entity_id
_entity_poly.type
_entity_poly.pdbx_seq_one_letter_code
_entity_poly.pdbx_strand_id
1 'polypeptide(L)'
;MSRIIVFDTGPIISLGLNDLLWMLKPLKEQFKGEFYITHYVKEELVDIPLKSKKFKLEAFQVDECVREGVINEVHEQHLMQTTRRLMDIANN
;
A
#
# COMPACT_ATOMS: atom_id res chain seq x y z
N MET A 1 -13.52 -16.79 -8.43
CA MET A 1 -13.44 -15.60 -7.55
C MET A 1 -12.01 -15.13 -7.53
N SER A 2 -11.74 -13.84 -7.74
CA SER A 2 -10.39 -13.29 -7.58
C SER A 2 -10.04 -13.23 -6.10
N ARG A 3 -8.85 -13.70 -5.71
CA ARG A 3 -8.36 -13.62 -4.33
C ARG A 3 -7.69 -12.28 -4.13
N ILE A 4 -7.97 -11.61 -3.02
CA ILE A 4 -7.48 -10.26 -2.75
C ILE A 4 -6.78 -10.25 -1.39
N ILE A 5 -5.59 -9.64 -1.33
CA ILE A 5 -4.91 -9.26 -0.09
C ILE A 5 -4.78 -7.74 -0.07
N VAL A 6 -5.21 -7.14 1.03
CA VAL A 6 -5.03 -5.71 1.28
C VAL A 6 -3.94 -5.56 2.33
N PHE A 7 -2.90 -4.79 1.99
CA PHE A 7 -1.77 -4.54 2.86
C PHE A 7 -1.98 -3.27 3.67
N ASP A 8 -1.56 -3.33 4.92
CA ASP A 8 -1.33 -2.17 5.76
C ASP A 8 0.12 -1.69 5.60
N THR A 9 0.46 -0.53 6.18
CA THR A 9 1.80 0.07 6.12
C THR A 9 2.86 -0.84 6.75
N GLY A 10 2.57 -1.42 7.93
CA GLY A 10 3.54 -2.19 8.73
C GLY A 10 4.24 -3.35 7.99
N PRO A 11 3.49 -4.25 7.31
CA PRO A 11 4.08 -5.31 6.50
C PRO A 11 4.98 -4.78 5.38
N ILE A 12 4.60 -3.70 4.69
CA ILE A 12 5.40 -3.13 3.60
C ILE A 12 6.68 -2.48 4.12
N ILE A 13 6.61 -1.74 5.24
CA ILE A 13 7.80 -1.23 5.94
C ILE A 13 8.74 -2.38 6.31
N SER A 14 8.18 -3.45 6.88
CA SER A 14 8.98 -4.61 7.31
C SER A 14 9.71 -5.24 6.13
N LEU A 15 9.04 -5.38 4.98
CA LEU A 15 9.67 -5.88 3.76
C LEU A 15 10.74 -4.92 3.22
N GLY A 16 10.46 -3.61 3.19
CA GLY A 16 11.42 -2.60 2.73
C GLY A 16 12.69 -2.55 3.56
N LEU A 17 12.55 -2.51 4.88
CA LEU A 17 13.70 -2.45 5.81
C LEU A 17 14.56 -3.72 5.81
N ASN A 18 14.05 -4.84 5.33
CA ASN A 18 14.76 -6.11 5.26
C ASN A 18 15.20 -6.49 3.84
N ASP A 19 15.07 -5.57 2.86
CA ASP A 19 15.38 -5.82 1.44
C ASP A 19 14.60 -7.01 0.84
N LEU A 20 13.31 -7.07 1.16
CA LEU A 20 12.40 -8.16 0.80
C LEU A 20 11.24 -7.73 -0.12
N LEU A 21 11.16 -6.47 -0.54
CA LEU A 21 10.08 -5.97 -1.41
C LEU A 21 10.01 -6.71 -2.75
N TRP A 22 11.15 -7.15 -3.29
CA TRP A 22 11.23 -7.94 -4.52
C TRP A 22 10.41 -9.23 -4.48
N MET A 23 10.14 -9.78 -3.29
CA MET A 23 9.34 -11.00 -3.12
C MET A 23 7.86 -10.80 -3.48
N LEU A 24 7.35 -9.57 -3.48
CA LEU A 24 5.93 -9.30 -3.71
C LEU A 24 5.46 -9.77 -5.09
N LYS A 25 6.30 -9.62 -6.11
CA LYS A 25 6.01 -10.03 -7.49
C LYS A 25 5.86 -11.56 -7.63
N PRO A 26 6.87 -12.39 -7.28
CA PRO A 26 6.71 -13.84 -7.33
C PRO A 26 5.64 -14.35 -6.35
N LEU A 27 5.44 -13.69 -5.21
CA LEU A 27 4.37 -14.05 -4.29
C LEU A 27 2.98 -13.82 -4.90
N LYS A 28 2.77 -12.71 -5.62
CA LYS A 28 1.51 -12.42 -6.33
C LYS A 28 1.22 -13.48 -7.40
N GLU A 29 2.23 -13.88 -8.16
CA GLU A 29 2.12 -14.93 -9.17
C GLU A 29 1.70 -16.28 -8.56
N GLN A 30 2.31 -16.68 -7.44
CA GLN A 30 1.96 -17.92 -6.73
C GLN A 30 0.58 -17.82 -6.07
N PHE A 31 0.25 -16.67 -5.51
CA PHE A 31 -1.04 -16.40 -4.89
C PHE A 31 -2.18 -16.35 -5.91
N LYS A 32 -1.91 -16.08 -7.19
CA LYS A 32 -2.91 -16.00 -8.27
C LYS A 32 -4.08 -15.08 -7.87
N GLY A 33 -3.75 -13.87 -7.48
CA GLY A 33 -4.69 -12.88 -6.98
C GLY A 33 -4.11 -11.47 -7.03
N GLU A 34 -4.85 -10.52 -6.46
CA GLU A 34 -4.48 -9.11 -6.49
C GLU A 34 -4.06 -8.60 -5.11
N PHE A 35 -3.06 -7.73 -5.12
CA PHE A 35 -2.55 -7.06 -3.94
C PHE A 35 -2.95 -5.59 -4.00
N TYR A 36 -3.47 -5.07 -2.90
CA TYR A 36 -3.95 -3.70 -2.81
C TYR A 36 -3.39 -2.98 -1.58
N ILE A 37 -3.28 -1.66 -1.69
CA ILE A 37 -3.10 -0.73 -0.57
C ILE A 37 -4.17 0.36 -0.65
N THR A 38 -4.46 1.00 0.47
CA THR A 38 -5.32 2.18 0.50
C THR A 38 -4.53 3.43 0.10
N HIS A 39 -5.24 4.49 -0.27
CA HIS A 39 -4.65 5.80 -0.54
C HIS A 39 -3.76 6.28 0.63
N TYR A 40 -4.24 6.15 1.87
CA TYR A 40 -3.49 6.57 3.06
C TYR A 40 -2.21 5.77 3.28
N VAL A 41 -2.23 4.46 3.01
CA VAL A 41 -1.04 3.61 3.09
C VAL A 41 0.00 4.04 2.05
N LYS A 42 -0.43 4.36 0.82
CA LYS A 42 0.49 4.91 -0.19
C LYS A 42 1.05 6.28 0.23
N GLU A 43 0.22 7.15 0.79
CA GLU A 43 0.67 8.47 1.25
C GLU A 43 1.76 8.33 2.33
N GLU A 44 1.55 7.42 3.28
CA GLU A 44 2.50 7.13 4.37
C GLU A 44 3.82 6.49 3.87
N LEU A 45 3.73 5.55 2.93
CA LEU A 45 4.89 4.79 2.43
C LEU A 45 5.68 5.51 1.34
N VAL A 46 5.01 6.32 0.52
CA VAL A 46 5.56 6.87 -0.72
C VAL A 46 5.56 8.40 -0.66
N ASP A 47 4.39 9.03 -0.58
CA ASP A 47 4.28 10.47 -0.83
C ASP A 47 4.97 11.32 0.25
N ILE A 48 4.84 10.94 1.52
CA ILE A 48 5.50 11.62 2.65
C ILE A 48 7.01 11.35 2.64
N PRO A 49 7.49 10.09 2.57
CA PRO A 49 8.92 9.81 2.61
C PRO A 49 9.69 10.37 1.40
N LEU A 50 9.10 10.41 0.19
CA LEU A 50 9.74 10.99 -1.00
C LEU A 50 10.04 12.48 -0.86
N LYS A 51 9.23 13.21 -0.08
CA LYS A 51 9.44 14.63 0.26
C LYS A 51 10.53 14.82 1.31
N SER A 52 11.01 13.75 1.93
CA SER A 52 12.00 13.77 3.01
C SER A 52 13.33 13.14 2.57
N LYS A 53 14.35 13.16 3.45
CA LYS A 53 15.61 12.40 3.26
C LYS A 53 15.56 11.01 3.88
N LYS A 54 14.66 10.78 4.83
CA LYS A 54 14.56 9.52 5.58
C LYS A 54 13.66 8.56 4.82
N PHE A 55 14.09 7.30 4.69
CA PHE A 55 13.35 6.24 4.01
C PHE A 55 13.03 6.51 2.53
N LYS A 56 13.77 7.42 1.89
CA LYS A 56 13.50 7.85 0.52
C LYS A 56 13.74 6.72 -0.49
N LEU A 57 14.72 5.85 -0.23
CA LEU A 57 15.03 4.73 -1.10
C LEU A 57 13.90 3.70 -1.09
N GLU A 58 13.44 3.33 0.10
CA GLU A 58 12.34 2.40 0.32
C GLU A 58 11.05 2.93 -0.31
N ALA A 59 10.81 4.25 -0.21
CA ALA A 59 9.69 4.90 -0.87
C ALA A 59 9.74 4.79 -2.40
N PHE A 60 10.93 4.92 -3.01
CA PHE A 60 11.10 4.68 -4.45
C PHE A 60 10.85 3.22 -4.83
N GLN A 61 11.30 2.26 -4.02
CA GLN A 61 11.08 0.83 -4.28
C GLN A 61 9.59 0.47 -4.17
N VAL A 62 8.87 1.05 -3.20
CA VAL A 62 7.42 0.86 -3.08
C VAL A 62 6.69 1.54 -4.24
N ASP A 63 7.08 2.75 -4.64
CA ASP A 63 6.52 3.44 -5.81
C ASP A 63 6.69 2.62 -7.10
N GLU A 64 7.85 1.98 -7.28
CA GLU A 64 8.09 1.06 -8.40
C GLU A 64 7.13 -0.14 -8.36
N CYS A 65 6.93 -0.76 -7.20
CA CYS A 65 5.95 -1.85 -7.04
C CYS A 65 4.53 -1.41 -7.39
N VAL A 66 4.15 -0.17 -7.05
CA VAL A 66 2.83 0.39 -7.39
C VAL A 66 2.73 0.65 -8.90
N ARG A 67 3.74 1.27 -9.49
CA ARG A 67 3.78 1.57 -10.93
C ARG A 67 3.80 0.32 -11.82
N GLU A 68 4.45 -0.75 -11.38
CA GLU A 68 4.45 -2.04 -12.08
C GLU A 68 3.14 -2.82 -11.92
N GLY A 69 2.20 -2.35 -11.09
CA GLY A 69 0.97 -3.06 -10.78
C GLY A 69 1.20 -4.33 -9.95
N VAL A 70 2.35 -4.43 -9.26
CA VAL A 70 2.57 -5.49 -8.25
C VAL A 70 1.62 -5.23 -7.08
N ILE A 71 1.55 -3.98 -6.62
CA ILE A 71 0.56 -3.50 -5.64
C ILE A 71 -0.34 -2.47 -6.33
N ASN A 72 -1.66 -2.61 -6.20
CA ASN A 72 -2.62 -1.65 -6.74
C ASN A 72 -3.12 -0.70 -5.65
N GLU A 73 -3.35 0.57 -5.97
CA GLU A 73 -4.03 1.51 -5.07
C GLU A 73 -5.56 1.38 -5.24
N VAL A 74 -6.29 1.30 -4.13
CA VAL A 74 -7.76 1.34 -4.17
C VAL A 74 -8.23 2.77 -4.41
N HIS A 75 -8.86 2.99 -5.56
CA HIS A 75 -9.47 4.27 -5.92
C HIS A 75 -11.00 4.15 -5.95
N GLU A 76 -11.65 4.27 -4.79
CA GLU A 76 -13.11 4.23 -4.72
C GLU A 76 -13.68 5.40 -3.90
N GLN A 77 -14.37 6.31 -4.58
CA GLN A 77 -14.92 7.53 -3.97
C GLN A 77 -15.97 7.23 -2.89
N HIS A 78 -16.73 6.14 -3.05
CA HIS A 78 -17.74 5.74 -2.07
C HIS A 78 -17.11 5.25 -0.76
N LEU A 79 -15.92 4.65 -0.83
CA LEU A 79 -15.15 4.22 0.34
C LEU A 79 -14.77 5.44 1.20
N MET A 80 -14.30 6.52 0.57
CA MET A 80 -13.91 7.76 1.27
C MET A 80 -15.07 8.40 2.04
N GLN A 81 -16.27 8.42 1.46
CA GLN A 81 -17.47 8.95 2.13
C GLN A 81 -17.84 8.11 3.35
N THR A 82 -17.80 6.78 3.20
CA THR A 82 -18.10 5.84 4.28
C THR A 82 -17.06 5.95 5.40
N THR A 83 -15.78 6.04 5.06
CA THR A 83 -14.69 6.25 6.02
C THR A 83 -14.89 7.53 6.81
N ARG A 84 -15.18 8.66 6.15
CA ARG A 84 -15.45 9.93 6.84
C ARG A 84 -16.63 9.80 7.81
N ARG A 85 -17.73 9.21 7.37
CA ARG A 85 -18.91 8.97 8.22
C ARG A 85 -18.57 8.15 9.47
N LEU A 86 -17.81 7.06 9.32
CA LEU A 86 -17.43 6.20 10.44
C LEU A 86 -16.49 6.91 11.42
N MET A 87 -15.55 7.70 10.92
CA MET A 87 -14.66 8.53 11.73
C MET A 87 -15.43 9.57 12.54
N ASP A 88 -16.45 10.20 11.93
CA ASP A 88 -17.30 11.17 12.64
C ASP A 88 -18.10 10.49 13.76
N ILE A 89 -18.60 9.26 13.55
CA ILE A 89 -19.30 8.50 14.59
C ILE A 89 -18.36 8.09 15.73
N ALA A 90 -17.15 7.63 15.41
CA ALA A 90 -16.22 7.10 16.41
C ALA A 90 -15.61 8.18 17.33
N ASN A 91 -15.57 9.43 16.86
CA ASN A 91 -15.00 10.56 17.60
C ASN A 91 -16.04 11.44 18.32
N ASN A 92 -17.32 11.04 18.31
CA ASN A 92 -18.41 11.63 19.11
C ASN A 92 -18.77 10.71 20.29
#